data_AF-A0A6C1QGS7-F1
#
_entry.id   AF-A0A6C1QGS7-F1
#
_cell.length_a   1.000
_cell.length_b   1.000
_cell.length_c   1.000
_cell.angle_alpha   90.00
_cell.angle_beta   90.00
_cell.angle_gamma   90.00
#
_symmetry.space_group_name_H-M   'P 1'
#
loop_
_entity.id
_entity.type
_entity.pdbx_description
1 polymer ?
#
loop_
_entity_poly.entity_id
_entity_poly.type
_entity_poly.pdbx_seq_one_letter_code
_entity_poly.pdbx_strand_id
1 'polypeptide(L)'
;HYVYEDQLLGNIKDTSITQMMGSTMQALFGQDKKNKLPAYCRSCPVQFACHGDCPKHRFIKTPQGDPGLSYLCEGYKMFFEHVKPCMDFMAKELKAERAPTNVMEWLRRKEQAQAPRQTKIGRNDPCPCGSGRKYKQCHGR
;
A
#
# COMPACT_ATOMS: atom_id res chain seq x y z
N HIS A 1 -12.04 12.75 -16.86
CA HIS A 1 -10.69 13.22 -16.45
C HIS A 1 -10.70 14.74 -16.50
N TYR A 2 -9.84 15.45 -15.77
CA TYR A 2 -9.85 16.92 -15.69
C TYR A 2 -9.72 17.67 -17.04
N VAL A 3 -9.33 16.96 -18.10
CA VAL A 3 -9.01 17.52 -19.41
C VAL A 3 -10.03 17.14 -20.49
N TYR A 4 -11.16 16.56 -20.08
CA TYR A 4 -12.23 16.20 -21.00
C TYR A 4 -13.26 17.33 -21.08
N GLU A 5 -13.94 17.44 -22.22
CA GLU A 5 -14.88 18.53 -22.51
C GLU A 5 -16.05 18.56 -21.53
N ASP A 6 -16.48 17.41 -21.00
CA ASP A 6 -17.51 17.30 -19.97
C ASP A 6 -17.12 17.96 -18.64
N GLN A 7 -15.84 18.31 -18.47
CA GLN A 7 -15.28 18.99 -17.31
C GLN A 7 -14.81 20.44 -17.62
N LEU A 8 -15.22 21.01 -18.77
CA LEU A 8 -14.85 22.36 -19.17
C LEU A 8 -15.55 23.42 -18.29
N LEU A 9 -14.76 24.16 -17.50
CA LEU A 9 -15.26 25.21 -16.61
C LEU A 9 -15.48 26.56 -17.31
N GLY A 10 -14.83 26.80 -18.45
CA GLY A 10 -14.90 28.06 -19.19
C GLY A 10 -13.57 28.44 -19.85
N ASN A 11 -13.47 29.71 -20.25
CA ASN A 11 -12.27 30.31 -20.84
C ASN A 11 -11.76 31.43 -19.94
N ILE A 12 -10.45 31.47 -19.67
CA ILE A 12 -9.85 32.49 -18.79
C ILE A 12 -9.99 33.93 -19.31
N LYS A 13 -10.21 34.12 -20.62
CA LYS A 13 -10.48 35.42 -21.21
C LYS A 13 -11.84 35.99 -20.79
N ASP A 14 -12.79 35.10 -20.53
CA ASP A 14 -14.20 35.44 -20.32
C ASP A 14 -14.67 35.15 -18.89
N THR A 15 -13.94 34.31 -18.14
CA THR A 15 -14.28 33.87 -16.79
C THR A 15 -13.05 33.91 -15.88
N SER A 16 -13.18 34.55 -14.72
CA SER A 16 -12.08 34.62 -13.75
C SER A 16 -11.76 33.24 -13.15
N ILE A 17 -10.50 33.03 -12.77
CA ILE A 17 -10.06 31.79 -12.10
C ILE A 17 -10.88 31.54 -10.83
N THR A 18 -11.12 32.58 -10.02
CA THR A 18 -11.89 32.46 -8.77
C THR A 18 -13.32 31.98 -9.04
N GLN A 19 -13.96 32.48 -10.10
CA GLN A 19 -15.30 32.06 -10.48
C GLN A 19 -15.32 30.62 -10.99
N MET A 20 -14.37 30.21 -11.83
CA MET A 20 -14.25 28.81 -12.27
C MET A 20 -14.01 27.87 -11.08
N MET A 21 -13.16 28.28 -10.13
CA MET A 21 -12.83 27.51 -8.93
C MET A 21 -13.99 27.41 -7.94
N GLY A 22 -14.83 28.43 -7.87
CA GLY A 22 -16.06 28.45 -7.05
C GLY A 22 -17.26 27.79 -7.72
N SER A 23 -17.13 27.27 -8.94
CA SER A 23 -18.26 26.70 -9.68
C SER A 23 -18.74 25.37 -9.10
N THR A 24 -20.03 25.08 -9.29
CA THR A 24 -20.63 23.80 -8.88
C THR A 24 -19.97 22.61 -9.57
N MET A 25 -19.60 22.73 -10.85
CA MET A 25 -18.92 21.67 -11.59
C MET A 25 -17.58 21.31 -10.93
N GLN A 26 -16.78 22.31 -10.57
CA GLN A 26 -15.51 22.11 -9.87
C GLN A 26 -15.71 21.42 -8.51
N ALA A 27 -16.70 21.86 -7.74
CA ALA A 27 -17.01 21.26 -6.44
C ALA A 27 -17.44 19.79 -6.57
N LEU A 28 -18.32 19.48 -7.52
CA LEU A 28 -18.77 18.12 -7.80
C LEU A 28 -17.62 17.22 -8.26
N PHE A 29 -16.77 17.70 -9.16
CA PHE A 29 -15.59 16.96 -9.61
C PHE A 29 -14.66 16.59 -8.45
N GLY A 30 -14.42 17.55 -7.54
CA GLY A 30 -13.58 17.32 -6.35
C GLY A 30 -14.21 16.29 -5.39
N GLN A 31 -15.52 16.37 -5.17
CA GLN A 31 -16.24 15.46 -4.28
C GLN A 31 -16.39 14.05 -4.86
N ASP A 32 -16.51 13.93 -6.18
CA ASP A 32 -16.70 12.66 -6.88
C ASP A 32 -15.58 11.66 -6.61
N LYS A 33 -14.34 12.13 -6.41
CA LYS A 33 -13.21 11.26 -6.04
C LYS A 33 -13.51 10.45 -4.77
N LYS A 34 -14.22 11.04 -3.81
CA LYS A 34 -14.65 10.39 -2.56
C LYS A 34 -16.01 9.72 -2.72
N ASN A 35 -16.99 10.39 -3.33
CA ASN A 35 -18.36 9.92 -3.37
C ASN A 35 -18.53 8.68 -4.27
N LYS A 36 -17.79 8.61 -5.38
CA LYS A 36 -17.82 7.48 -6.33
C LYS A 36 -16.89 6.34 -5.96
N LEU A 37 -16.33 6.32 -4.75
CA LEU A 37 -15.54 5.18 -4.27
C LEU A 37 -16.48 3.98 -4.02
N PRO A 38 -16.19 2.78 -4.56
CA PRO A 38 -17.03 1.60 -4.31
C PRO A 38 -16.94 1.16 -2.83
N ALA A 39 -17.95 0.44 -2.35
CA ALA A 39 -18.00 -0.06 -0.97
C ALA A 39 -16.76 -0.87 -0.60
N TYR A 40 -16.26 -1.68 -1.54
CA TYR A 40 -14.99 -2.41 -1.43
C TYR A 40 -13.80 -1.53 -1.02
N CYS A 41 -13.69 -0.33 -1.59
CA CYS A 41 -12.63 0.60 -1.25
C CYS A 41 -12.89 1.29 0.09
N ARG A 42 -14.15 1.59 0.43
CA ARG A 42 -14.51 2.28 1.68
C ARG A 42 -14.21 1.44 2.93
N SER A 43 -14.27 0.11 2.82
CA SER A 43 -13.91 -0.83 3.89
C SER A 43 -12.46 -1.32 3.84
N CYS A 44 -11.67 -0.84 2.86
CA CYS A 44 -10.31 -1.35 2.64
C CYS A 44 -9.32 -0.84 3.72
N PRO A 45 -8.48 -1.70 4.32
CA PRO A 45 -7.51 -1.30 5.34
C PRO A 45 -6.50 -0.23 4.92
N VAL A 46 -6.21 -0.14 3.61
CA VAL A 46 -5.26 0.84 3.06
C VAL A 46 -5.95 2.06 2.44
N GLN A 47 -7.27 2.20 2.60
CA GLN A 47 -8.03 3.35 2.05
C GLN A 47 -7.52 4.69 2.56
N PHE A 48 -7.04 4.75 3.79
CA PHE A 48 -6.48 5.97 4.39
C PHE A 48 -5.24 6.48 3.66
N ALA A 49 -4.52 5.61 2.95
CA ALA A 49 -3.31 5.94 2.21
C ALA A 49 -3.57 6.07 0.70
N CYS A 50 -4.30 5.11 0.11
CA CYS A 50 -4.52 5.10 -1.34
C CYS A 50 -5.68 6.01 -1.79
N HIS A 51 -6.68 6.25 -0.93
CA HIS A 51 -7.92 6.95 -1.24
C HIS A 51 -8.62 6.47 -2.54
N GLY A 52 -8.43 5.21 -2.90
CA GLY A 52 -8.88 4.58 -4.14
C GLY A 52 -8.27 5.16 -5.42
N ASP A 53 -7.10 5.79 -5.35
CA ASP A 53 -6.32 6.28 -6.49
C ASP A 53 -7.01 7.38 -7.31
N CYS A 54 -6.35 7.85 -8.37
CA CYS A 54 -6.91 8.76 -9.36
C CYS A 54 -8.15 8.15 -10.05
N PRO A 55 -9.28 8.88 -10.17
CA PRO A 55 -10.44 8.41 -10.92
C PRO A 55 -10.14 7.92 -12.35
N LYS A 56 -9.09 8.47 -12.99
CA LYS A 56 -8.59 8.01 -14.29
C LYS A 56 -8.28 6.52 -14.32
N HIS A 57 -7.77 5.99 -13.22
CA HIS A 57 -7.32 4.59 -13.14
C HIS A 57 -8.43 3.65 -12.66
N ARG A 58 -9.63 4.17 -12.36
CA ARG A 58 -10.76 3.43 -11.79
C ARG A 58 -11.65 2.81 -12.86
N PHE A 59 -11.08 1.93 -13.68
CA PHE A 59 -11.76 1.35 -14.82
C PHE A 59 -11.96 -0.18 -14.75
N ILE A 60 -11.53 -0.84 -13.67
CA ILE A 60 -11.82 -2.25 -13.44
C ILE A 60 -12.95 -2.44 -12.41
N LYS A 61 -13.43 -3.68 -12.29
CA LYS A 61 -14.48 -4.06 -11.34
C LYS A 61 -13.89 -4.57 -10.03
N THR A 62 -14.62 -4.36 -8.94
CA THR A 62 -14.36 -4.98 -7.64
C THR A 62 -14.58 -6.50 -7.70
N PRO A 63 -14.09 -7.27 -6.71
CA PRO A 63 -14.42 -8.69 -6.61
C PRO A 63 -15.92 -8.99 -6.54
N GLN A 64 -16.72 -8.04 -6.05
CA GLN A 64 -18.19 -8.11 -6.00
C GLN A 64 -18.87 -7.73 -7.34
N GLY A 65 -18.10 -7.25 -8.32
CA GLY A 65 -18.59 -6.85 -9.64
C GLY A 65 -18.88 -5.35 -9.79
N ASP A 66 -18.86 -4.57 -8.71
CA ASP A 66 -19.08 -3.12 -8.76
C ASP A 66 -18.00 -2.41 -9.60
N PRO A 67 -18.35 -1.42 -10.43
CA PRO A 67 -17.37 -0.64 -11.18
C PRO A 67 -16.57 0.32 -10.28
N GLY A 68 -15.49 0.89 -10.83
CA GLY A 68 -14.77 1.99 -10.17
C GLY A 68 -13.62 1.55 -9.27
N LEU A 69 -13.13 0.33 -9.41
CA LEU A 69 -11.90 -0.11 -8.77
C LEU A 69 -10.69 0.34 -9.59
N SER A 70 -9.64 0.82 -8.90
CA SER A 70 -8.37 1.16 -9.56
C SER A 70 -7.69 -0.09 -10.11
N TYR A 71 -7.19 -0.02 -11.34
CA TYR A 71 -6.33 -1.05 -11.92
C TYR A 71 -5.10 -1.35 -11.06
N LEU A 72 -4.60 -0.36 -10.31
CA LEU A 72 -3.45 -0.47 -9.43
C LEU A 72 -3.80 -0.96 -8.02
N CYS A 73 -5.07 -1.31 -7.75
CA CYS A 73 -5.53 -1.65 -6.41
C CYS A 73 -4.68 -2.74 -5.73
N GLU A 74 -4.36 -3.82 -6.45
CA GLU A 74 -3.61 -4.93 -5.88
C GLU A 74 -2.18 -4.52 -5.50
N GLY A 75 -1.50 -3.80 -6.41
CA GLY A 75 -0.17 -3.26 -6.15
C GLY A 75 -0.15 -2.30 -4.96
N TYR A 76 -1.16 -1.44 -4.82
CA TYR A 76 -1.27 -0.55 -3.66
C TYR A 76 -1.44 -1.31 -2.35
N LYS A 77 -2.25 -2.37 -2.31
CA LYS A 77 -2.38 -3.19 -1.10
C LYS A 77 -1.06 -3.79 -0.70
N MET A 78 -0.40 -4.48 -1.64
CA MET A 78 0.92 -5.08 -1.40
C MET A 78 1.93 -4.06 -0.87
N PHE A 79 2.01 -2.90 -1.53
CA PHE A 79 2.93 -1.84 -1.15
C PHE A 79 2.63 -1.29 0.25
N PHE A 80 1.40 -0.83 0.48
CA PHE A 80 1.03 -0.18 1.73
C PHE A 80 1.04 -1.14 2.91
N GLU A 81 0.62 -2.39 2.75
CA GLU A 81 0.73 -3.41 3.80
C GLU A 81 2.20 -3.70 4.15
N HIS A 82 3.08 -3.73 3.15
CA HIS A 82 4.52 -3.93 3.36
C HIS A 82 5.17 -2.74 4.10
N VAL A 83 4.91 -1.50 3.66
CA VAL A 83 5.58 -0.32 4.25
C VAL A 83 4.94 0.17 5.55
N LYS A 84 3.66 -0.18 5.82
CA LYS A 84 2.90 0.34 6.96
C LYS A 84 3.63 0.18 8.30
N PRO A 85 4.20 -0.98 8.67
CA PRO A 85 4.88 -1.12 9.96
C PRO A 85 6.07 -0.15 10.12
N CYS A 86 6.83 0.08 9.05
CA CYS A 86 7.96 1.02 9.05
C CYS A 86 7.47 2.47 9.15
N MET A 87 6.44 2.83 8.39
CA MET A 87 5.85 4.16 8.40
C MET A 87 5.22 4.49 9.76
N ASP A 88 4.49 3.54 10.36
CA ASP A 88 3.94 3.68 11.71
C ASP A 88 5.04 3.88 12.76
N PHE A 89 6.15 3.16 12.64
CA PHE A 89 7.30 3.32 13.53
C PHE A 89 7.91 4.72 13.38
N MET A 90 8.20 5.15 12.14
CA MET A 90 8.74 6.48 11.88
C MET A 90 7.82 7.60 12.38
N ALA A 91 6.50 7.46 12.18
CA ALA A 91 5.51 8.42 12.69
C ALA A 91 5.51 8.50 14.22
N LYS A 92 5.68 7.36 14.92
CA LYS A 92 5.81 7.32 16.38
C LYS A 92 7.09 8.00 16.87
N GLU A 93 8.20 7.81 16.16
CA GLU A 93 9.47 8.48 16.49
C GLU A 93 9.33 10.00 16.33
N LEU A 94 8.77 10.47 15.22
CA LEU A 94 8.52 11.90 15.01
C LEU A 94 7.62 12.49 16.10
N LYS A 95 6.53 11.80 16.44
CA LYS A 95 5.60 12.25 17.50
C LYS A 95 6.28 12.30 18.87
N ALA A 96 7.33 11.53 19.07
CA ALA A 96 8.14 11.52 20.28
C ALA A 96 9.42 12.36 20.17
N GLU A 97 9.53 13.22 19.15
CA GLU A 97 10.68 14.11 18.90
C GLU A 97 12.01 13.35 18.77
N ARG A 98 11.96 12.12 18.24
CA ARG A 98 13.14 11.30 17.94
C ARG A 98 13.36 11.16 16.44
N ALA A 99 14.58 10.78 16.06
CA ALA A 99 14.96 10.60 14.68
C ALA A 99 14.21 9.40 14.03
N PRO A 100 13.52 9.59 12.89
CA PRO A 100 12.85 8.50 12.17
C PRO A 100 13.80 7.40 11.69
N THR A 101 15.09 7.74 11.53
CA THR A 101 16.16 6.81 11.13
C THR A 101 16.35 5.65 12.11
N ASN A 102 15.81 5.76 13.34
CA ASN A 102 15.71 4.64 14.28
C ASN A 102 14.96 3.42 13.71
N VAL A 103 14.18 3.60 12.63
CA VAL A 103 13.53 2.50 11.89
C VAL A 103 14.53 1.45 11.40
N MET A 104 15.75 1.85 11.05
CA MET A 104 16.78 0.94 10.55
C MET A 104 17.21 -0.06 11.63
N GLU A 105 17.42 0.42 12.85
CA GLU A 105 17.76 -0.44 13.99
C GLU A 105 16.58 -1.30 14.41
N TRP A 106 15.37 -0.74 14.41
CA TRP A 106 14.15 -1.48 14.70
C TRP A 106 13.91 -2.63 13.71
N LEU A 107 14.13 -2.39 12.40
CA LEU A 107 14.03 -3.41 11.36
C LEU A 107 15.05 -4.52 11.57
N ARG A 108 16.33 -4.19 11.80
CA ARG A 108 17.37 -5.19 12.09
C ARG A 108 16.99 -6.10 13.26
N ARG A 109 16.47 -5.53 14.35
CA ARG A 109 16.03 -6.30 15.52
C ARG A 109 14.84 -7.20 15.20
N LYS A 110 13.88 -6.70 14.41
CA LYS A 110 12.71 -7.48 14.00
C LYS A 110 13.09 -8.67 13.12
N GLU A 111 14.01 -8.46 12.16
CA GLU A 111 14.55 -9.53 11.31
C GLU A 111 15.28 -10.59 12.14
N GLN A 112 16.13 -10.19 13.09
CA GLN A 112 16.81 -11.13 13.99
C GLN A 112 15.84 -11.93 14.85
N ALA A 113 14.77 -11.31 15.34
CA ALA A 113 13.74 -11.99 16.13
C ALA A 113 12.90 -12.97 15.30
N GLN A 114 12.74 -12.72 14.00
CA GLN A 114 11.99 -13.56 13.06
C GLN A 114 12.86 -14.59 12.34
N ALA A 115 14.19 -14.45 12.42
CA ALA A 115 15.12 -15.40 11.85
C ALA A 115 14.82 -16.79 12.44
N PRO A 116 14.60 -17.83 11.60
CA PRO A 116 14.42 -19.17 12.10
C PRO A 116 15.64 -19.50 12.96
N ARG A 117 15.41 -19.99 14.19
CA ARG A 117 16.49 -20.55 15.00
C ARG A 117 17.14 -21.61 14.13
N GLN A 118 18.37 -21.36 13.67
CA GLN A 118 19.18 -22.40 13.05
C GLN A 118 19.33 -23.49 14.11
N THR A 119 18.53 -24.53 14.02
CA THR A 119 18.83 -25.79 14.69
C THR A 119 20.14 -26.24 14.10
N LYS A 120 21.24 -25.98 14.81
CA LYS A 120 22.54 -26.53 14.47
C LYS A 120 22.36 -28.04 14.41
N ILE A 121 22.20 -28.57 13.20
CA ILE A 121 22.03 -29.99 13.01
C ILE A 121 23.34 -30.65 13.43
N GLY A 122 23.28 -31.49 14.45
CA GLY A 122 24.42 -32.22 14.95
C GLY A 122 24.97 -33.14 13.87
N ARG A 123 26.29 -33.35 13.87
CA ARG A 123 26.99 -34.26 12.93
C ARG A 123 26.33 -35.66 12.87
N ASN A 124 25.73 -36.11 13.97
CA ASN A 124 25.08 -37.42 14.08
C ASN A 124 23.54 -37.40 13.99
N ASP A 125 22.89 -36.23 13.85
CA ASP A 125 21.43 -36.13 13.79
C ASP A 125 20.88 -36.69 12.46
N PRO A 126 19.60 -37.10 12.39
CA PRO A 126 18.96 -37.52 11.15
C PRO A 126 19.01 -36.43 10.08
N CYS A 127 19.39 -36.80 8.86
CA CYS A 127 19.55 -35.85 7.76
C CYS A 127 18.18 -35.30 7.30
N PRO A 128 18.02 -33.97 7.11
CA PRO A 128 16.72 -33.34 6.85
C PRO A 128 16.18 -33.61 5.44
N CYS A 129 16.97 -34.23 4.55
CA CYS A 129 16.53 -34.66 3.23
C CYS A 129 15.64 -35.93 3.24
N GLY A 130 15.38 -36.51 4.43
CA GLY A 130 14.54 -37.70 4.56
C GLY A 130 15.23 -39.03 4.20
N SER A 131 16.55 -39.06 4.02
CA SER A 131 17.28 -40.27 3.61
C SER A 131 17.43 -41.34 4.70
N GLY A 132 17.03 -41.05 5.94
CA GLY A 132 17.24 -41.92 7.10
C GLY A 132 18.69 -42.04 7.58
N ARG A 133 19.65 -41.38 6.92
CA ARG A 133 21.08 -41.42 7.29
C ARG A 133 21.44 -40.30 8.27
N LYS A 134 22.51 -40.48 9.05
CA LYS A 134 23.11 -39.40 9.88
C LYS A 134 23.61 -38.27 8.99
N TYR A 135 23.50 -37.03 9.43
CA TYR A 135 23.84 -35.83 8.65
C TYR A 135 25.26 -35.91 8.04
N LYS A 136 26.26 -36.32 8.83
CA LYS A 136 27.66 -36.50 8.35
C LYS A 136 27.86 -37.52 7.23
N GLN A 137 26.92 -38.46 7.06
CA GLN A 137 26.97 -39.50 6.04
C GLN A 137 26.10 -39.15 4.83
N CYS A 138 25.53 -37.95 4.79
CA CYS A 138 24.63 -37.51 3.74
C CYS A 138 24.99 -36.10 3.25
N HIS A 139 24.50 -35.04 3.92
CA HIS A 139 24.71 -33.65 3.49
C HIS A 139 25.73 -32.88 4.33
N GLY A 140 26.25 -33.47 5.41
CA GLY A 140 27.22 -32.85 6.33
C GLY A 140 28.66 -33.22 6.02
N ARG A 141 29.08 -33.11 4.74
CA ARG A 141 30.50 -33.26 4.36
C ARG A 141 31.37 -32.23 5.07
#